data_AF-A0A750BBK9-F1
#
_entry.id   AF-A0A750BBK9-F1
#
_cell.length_a   1.000
_cell.length_b   1.000
_cell.length_c   1.000
_cell.angle_alpha   90.00
_cell.angle_beta   90.00
_cell.angle_gamma   90.00
#
_symmetry.space_group_name_H-M   'P 1'
#
loop_
_entity.id
_entity.type
_entity.pdbx_description
1 polymer ?
#
loop_
_entity_poly.entity_id
_entity_poly.type
_entity_poly.pdbx_seq_one_letter_code
_entity_poly.pdbx_strand_id
1 'polypeptide(L)'
;MNIDKQALREAAEKATKGPYVVGHHNINRHGNLSGVYVCQQWKDSAGGVVAECHVNCLTKTSEQVYANAEFIAVANPRTMLALLDELEHYKSREERVTKLVLDNSTSWDALYKKLEAAEKRIAELTDQKATWVTWAENASGMVDMLRLRIAELEHSETQLINERDSAESALNDAYKAVMGQAPEWSNWFSFENAIDEIELACELWRNQTDDVIQFRQRIAELEARVVNLPKLSVGEVMHMSGFSRDYAEGWCAGNDNAIHEIRTAGIKVKGE
;
A
#
# COMPACT_ATOMS: atom_id res chain seq x y z
N MET A 1 -36.60 -24.10 68.69
CA MET A 1 -38.03 -24.51 68.69
C MET A 1 -38.53 -24.36 67.26
N ASN A 2 -38.93 -25.45 66.60
CA ASN A 2 -39.50 -25.38 65.25
C ASN A 2 -41.02 -25.33 65.40
N ILE A 3 -41.64 -24.20 65.05
CA ILE A 3 -43.10 -24.07 65.09
C ILE A 3 -43.65 -24.71 63.82
N ASP A 4 -44.53 -25.68 63.98
CA ASP A 4 -45.28 -26.23 62.84
C ASP A 4 -46.32 -25.21 62.36
N LYS A 5 -45.92 -24.44 61.35
CA LYS A 5 -46.73 -23.34 60.79
C LYS A 5 -47.99 -23.86 60.08
N GLN A 6 -47.93 -25.06 59.50
CA GLN A 6 -49.07 -25.66 58.82
C GLN A 6 -50.11 -26.14 59.84
N ALA A 7 -49.66 -26.83 60.88
CA ALA A 7 -50.53 -27.21 61.99
C ALA A 7 -51.15 -25.98 62.68
N LEU A 8 -50.38 -24.90 62.84
CA LEU A 8 -50.88 -23.65 63.40
C LEU A 8 -51.95 -23.00 62.50
N ARG A 9 -51.74 -22.98 61.18
CA ARG A 9 -52.71 -22.48 60.21
C ARG A 9 -54.02 -23.27 60.28
N GLU A 10 -53.94 -24.60 60.25
CA GLU A 10 -55.12 -25.48 60.34
C GLU A 10 -55.88 -25.31 61.65
N ALA A 11 -55.16 -25.16 62.77
CA ALA A 11 -55.77 -24.90 64.07
C ALA A 11 -56.49 -23.54 64.09
N ALA A 12 -55.87 -22.49 63.54
CA ALA A 12 -56.47 -21.17 63.47
C ALA A 12 -57.68 -21.12 62.52
N GLU A 13 -57.67 -21.82 61.40
CA GLU A 13 -58.82 -21.90 60.47
C GLU A 13 -60.03 -22.62 61.07
N LYS A 14 -59.80 -23.62 61.92
CA LYS A 14 -60.85 -24.37 62.64
C LYS A 14 -61.43 -23.60 63.83
N ALA A 15 -60.67 -22.67 64.40
CA ALA A 15 -61.10 -21.88 65.53
C ALA A 15 -62.15 -20.81 65.14
N THR A 16 -62.80 -20.22 66.14
CA THR A 16 -63.84 -19.21 65.90
C THR A 16 -63.27 -18.00 65.15
N LYS A 17 -63.90 -17.66 64.03
CA LYS A 17 -63.46 -16.55 63.17
C LYS A 17 -63.82 -15.21 63.78
N GLY A 18 -62.91 -14.25 63.66
CA GLY A 18 -63.13 -12.87 64.06
C GLY A 18 -62.19 -12.40 65.16
N PRO A 19 -62.29 -11.14 65.57
CA PRO A 19 -61.50 -10.60 66.67
C PRO A 19 -61.99 -11.15 68.01
N TYR A 20 -61.05 -11.43 68.90
CA TYR A 20 -61.32 -11.76 70.29
C TYR A 20 -61.08 -10.50 71.13
N VAL A 21 -61.85 -10.36 72.22
CA VAL A 21 -61.77 -9.25 73.16
C VAL A 21 -61.75 -9.78 74.59
N VAL A 22 -61.17 -9.01 75.50
CA VAL A 22 -61.30 -9.30 76.93
C VAL A 22 -62.75 -9.02 77.33
N GLY A 23 -63.40 -10.04 77.87
CA GLY A 23 -64.79 -10.01 78.24
C GLY A 23 -65.00 -9.74 79.72
N HIS A 24 -66.00 -10.40 80.28
CA HIS A 24 -66.35 -10.27 81.69
C HIS A 24 -65.25 -10.86 82.60
N HIS A 25 -65.34 -10.54 83.88
CA HIS A 25 -64.52 -11.16 84.92
C HIS A 25 -65.41 -11.82 85.96
N ASN A 26 -64.86 -12.84 86.62
CA ASN A 26 -65.52 -13.54 87.70
C ASN A 26 -64.90 -13.14 89.04
N ILE A 27 -65.75 -12.93 90.05
CA ILE A 27 -65.35 -12.59 91.41
C ILE A 27 -65.87 -13.68 92.34
N ASN A 28 -65.01 -14.21 93.20
CA ASN A 28 -65.39 -15.24 94.15
C ASN A 28 -66.26 -14.69 95.29
N ARG A 29 -66.77 -15.59 96.13
CA ARG A 29 -67.61 -15.24 97.29
C ARG A 29 -66.92 -14.36 98.34
N HIS A 30 -65.59 -14.17 98.24
CA HIS A 30 -64.79 -13.34 99.12
C HIS A 30 -64.43 -11.97 98.51
N GLY A 31 -65.00 -11.62 97.35
CA GLY A 31 -64.76 -10.34 96.69
C GLY A 31 -63.46 -10.25 95.88
N ASN A 32 -62.75 -11.36 95.71
CA ASN A 32 -61.50 -11.40 94.96
C ASN A 32 -61.72 -11.90 93.53
N LEU A 33 -60.98 -11.35 92.57
CA LEU A 33 -60.95 -11.83 91.18
C LEU A 33 -60.63 -13.33 91.17
N SER A 34 -61.42 -14.11 90.45
CA SER A 34 -61.21 -15.55 90.26
C SER A 34 -60.83 -15.90 88.83
N GLY A 35 -61.25 -15.10 87.85
CA GLY A 35 -60.88 -15.31 86.46
C GLY A 35 -61.31 -14.16 85.54
N VAL A 36 -60.66 -14.06 84.39
CA VAL A 36 -60.97 -13.11 83.31
C VAL A 36 -61.26 -13.89 82.04
N TYR A 37 -62.39 -13.59 81.39
CA TYR A 37 -62.82 -14.29 80.19
C TYR A 37 -62.26 -13.64 78.92
N VAL A 38 -61.87 -14.46 77.95
CA VAL A 38 -61.62 -14.05 76.56
C VAL A 38 -62.86 -14.41 75.76
N CYS A 39 -63.46 -13.43 75.10
CA CYS A 39 -64.70 -13.59 74.36
C CYS A 39 -64.52 -13.32 72.87
N GLN A 40 -65.33 -13.98 72.05
CA GLN A 40 -65.53 -13.60 70.66
C GLN A 40 -66.28 -12.26 70.62
N GLN A 41 -65.74 -11.26 69.92
CA GLN A 41 -66.43 -9.99 69.73
C GLN A 41 -67.71 -10.20 68.91
N TRP A 42 -68.81 -9.62 69.38
CA TRP A 42 -70.10 -9.60 68.70
C TRP A 42 -70.74 -8.22 68.82
N LYS A 43 -71.01 -7.54 67.69
CA LYS A 43 -71.59 -6.19 67.65
C LYS A 43 -70.93 -5.22 68.64
N ASP A 44 -69.60 -5.15 68.62
CA ASP A 44 -68.77 -4.26 69.45
C ASP A 44 -68.85 -4.50 70.98
N SER A 45 -69.35 -5.66 71.38
CA SER A 45 -69.38 -6.11 72.78
C SER A 45 -68.76 -7.50 72.94
N ALA A 46 -68.41 -7.85 74.18
CA ALA A 46 -67.96 -9.20 74.52
C ALA A 46 -69.13 -10.19 74.33
N GLY A 47 -68.98 -11.10 73.36
CA GLY A 47 -69.96 -12.15 73.06
C GLY A 47 -69.65 -13.45 73.81
N GLY A 48 -69.67 -14.57 73.10
CA GLY A 48 -69.43 -15.89 73.69
C GLY A 48 -68.01 -16.06 74.25
N VAL A 49 -67.91 -16.69 75.42
CA VAL A 49 -66.62 -17.03 76.05
C VAL A 49 -65.91 -18.11 75.25
N VAL A 50 -64.64 -17.88 74.93
CA VAL A 50 -63.75 -18.78 74.18
C VAL A 50 -62.68 -19.39 75.10
N ALA A 51 -62.20 -18.63 76.09
CA ALA A 51 -61.25 -19.09 77.08
C ALA A 51 -61.42 -18.34 78.42
N GLU A 52 -60.96 -18.92 79.53
CA GLU A 52 -60.92 -18.28 80.84
C GLU A 52 -59.48 -18.31 81.38
N CYS A 53 -58.98 -17.15 81.80
CA CYS A 53 -57.72 -17.01 82.51
C CYS A 53 -58.00 -16.96 84.00
N HIS A 54 -57.61 -18.00 84.75
CA HIS A 54 -57.85 -18.06 86.19
C HIS A 54 -56.77 -17.35 86.99
N VAL A 55 -57.18 -16.75 88.12
CA VAL A 55 -56.26 -16.46 89.22
C VAL A 55 -55.87 -17.79 89.86
N ASN A 56 -54.58 -18.09 89.85
CA ASN A 56 -54.02 -19.34 90.37
C ASN A 56 -52.70 -19.09 91.12
N CYS A 57 -52.10 -20.14 91.66
CA CYS A 57 -50.87 -20.04 92.46
C CYS A 57 -49.64 -19.52 91.68
N LEU A 58 -49.72 -19.39 90.36
CA LEU A 58 -48.66 -18.88 89.49
C LEU A 58 -48.91 -17.43 89.03
N THR A 59 -50.13 -16.92 89.16
CA THR A 59 -50.46 -15.51 88.89
C THR A 59 -50.22 -14.69 90.15
N LYS A 60 -49.34 -13.69 90.08
CA LYS A 60 -48.94 -12.89 91.24
C LYS A 60 -49.90 -11.73 91.53
N THR A 61 -50.55 -11.20 90.49
CA THR A 61 -51.47 -10.05 90.63
C THR A 61 -52.68 -10.19 89.70
N SER A 62 -53.73 -9.41 89.99
CA SER A 62 -54.93 -9.30 89.13
C SER A 62 -54.60 -8.81 87.72
N GLU A 63 -53.66 -7.86 87.59
CA GLU A 63 -53.26 -7.27 86.32
C GLU A 63 -52.61 -8.32 85.42
N GLN A 64 -51.87 -9.27 86.00
CA GLN A 64 -51.28 -10.37 85.24
C GLN A 64 -52.35 -11.27 84.60
N VAL A 65 -53.50 -11.46 85.26
CA VAL A 65 -54.60 -12.26 84.71
C VAL A 65 -55.31 -11.54 83.58
N TYR A 66 -55.49 -10.22 83.70
CA TYR A 66 -55.96 -9.38 82.60
C TYR A 66 -54.97 -9.40 81.42
N ALA A 67 -53.66 -9.24 81.67
CA ALA A 67 -52.64 -9.29 80.63
C ALA A 67 -52.60 -10.64 79.88
N ASN A 68 -52.83 -11.76 80.58
CA ASN A 68 -52.94 -13.07 79.94
C ASN A 68 -54.17 -13.14 79.01
N ALA A 69 -55.31 -12.63 79.45
CA ALA A 69 -56.53 -12.57 78.64
C ALA A 69 -56.36 -11.64 77.43
N GLU A 70 -55.72 -10.47 77.62
CA GLU A 70 -55.38 -9.53 76.54
C GLU A 70 -54.44 -10.17 75.52
N PHE A 71 -53.41 -10.88 75.98
CA PHE A 71 -52.48 -11.58 75.09
C PHE A 71 -53.21 -12.62 74.24
N ILE A 72 -54.06 -13.46 74.83
CA ILE A 72 -54.85 -14.45 74.08
C ILE A 72 -55.82 -13.77 73.11
N ALA A 73 -56.43 -12.65 73.52
CA ALA A 73 -57.33 -11.87 72.68
C ALA A 73 -56.61 -11.28 71.46
N VAL A 74 -55.37 -10.79 71.60
CA VAL A 74 -54.54 -10.29 70.49
C VAL A 74 -53.96 -11.43 69.66
N ALA A 75 -53.49 -12.51 70.30
CA ALA A 75 -52.93 -13.72 69.71
C ALA A 75 -54.02 -14.69 69.22
N ASN A 76 -55.14 -14.15 68.77
CA ASN A 76 -56.29 -14.91 68.30
C ASN A 76 -56.04 -15.53 66.90
N PRO A 77 -56.93 -16.43 66.43
CA PRO A 77 -56.79 -17.08 65.13
C PRO A 77 -56.64 -16.12 63.96
N ARG A 78 -57.35 -14.98 63.95
CA ARG A 78 -57.26 -13.97 62.89
C ARG A 78 -55.87 -13.36 62.81
N THR A 79 -55.29 -12.98 63.94
CA THR A 79 -53.93 -12.41 63.99
C THR A 79 -52.89 -13.45 63.58
N MET A 80 -53.03 -14.70 64.02
CA MET A 80 -52.11 -15.78 63.65
C MET A 80 -52.12 -16.05 62.15
N LEU A 81 -53.30 -16.10 61.52
CA LEU A 81 -53.41 -16.26 60.06
C LEU A 81 -52.79 -15.09 59.30
N ALA A 82 -53.05 -13.84 59.71
CA ALA A 82 -52.46 -12.67 59.09
C ALA A 82 -50.92 -12.68 59.14
N LEU A 83 -50.34 -13.05 60.29
CA LEU A 83 -48.89 -13.20 60.44
C LEU A 83 -48.32 -14.33 59.57
N LEU A 84 -49.04 -15.44 59.44
CA LEU A 84 -48.62 -16.55 58.57
C LEU A 84 -48.67 -16.15 57.08
N ASP A 85 -49.71 -15.42 56.65
CA ASP A 85 -49.82 -14.88 55.30
C ASP A 85 -48.67 -13.91 54.97
N GLU A 86 -48.33 -13.01 55.90
CA GLU A 86 -47.18 -12.12 55.75
C GLU A 86 -45.86 -12.89 55.62
N LEU A 87 -45.65 -13.91 56.44
CA LEU A 87 -44.45 -14.75 56.39
C LEU A 87 -44.33 -15.52 55.07
N GLU A 88 -45.43 -16.07 54.57
CA GLU A 88 -45.46 -16.74 53.26
C GLU A 88 -45.16 -15.76 52.12
N HIS A 89 -45.72 -14.55 52.19
CA HIS A 89 -45.43 -13.49 51.23
C HIS A 89 -43.93 -13.11 51.23
N TYR A 90 -43.31 -12.95 52.40
CA TYR A 90 -41.87 -12.66 52.48
C TYR A 90 -41.01 -13.78 51.91
N LYS A 91 -41.35 -15.04 52.21
CA LYS A 91 -40.64 -16.20 51.66
C LYS A 91 -40.74 -16.27 50.14
N SER A 92 -41.93 -16.07 49.59
CA SER A 92 -42.13 -16.00 48.13
C SER A 92 -41.32 -14.86 47.49
N ARG A 93 -41.23 -13.71 48.16
CA ARG A 93 -40.42 -12.59 47.68
C ARG A 93 -38.93 -12.90 47.69
N GLU A 94 -38.44 -13.56 48.72
CA GLU A 94 -37.04 -13.99 48.83
C GLU A 94 -36.66 -14.98 47.72
N GLU A 95 -37.52 -15.96 47.44
CA GLU A 95 -37.33 -16.91 46.33
C GLU A 95 -37.27 -16.19 44.97
N ARG A 96 -38.16 -15.21 44.75
CA ARG A 96 -38.16 -14.39 43.52
C ARG A 96 -36.90 -13.55 43.38
N VAL A 97 -36.44 -12.91 44.46
CA VAL A 97 -35.20 -12.12 44.47
C VAL A 97 -34.00 -13.01 44.17
N THR A 98 -33.93 -14.18 44.80
CA THR A 98 -32.86 -15.16 44.56
C THR A 98 -32.80 -15.57 43.10
N LYS A 99 -33.96 -15.89 42.50
CA LYS A 99 -34.04 -16.21 41.07
C LYS A 99 -33.57 -15.05 40.21
N LEU A 100 -34.04 -13.83 40.47
CA LEU A 100 -33.65 -12.65 39.69
C LEU A 100 -32.15 -12.37 39.78
N VAL A 101 -31.54 -12.55 40.96
CA VAL A 101 -30.09 -12.40 41.14
C VAL A 101 -29.32 -13.45 40.34
N LEU A 102 -29.76 -14.70 40.36
CA LEU A 102 -29.13 -15.78 39.57
C LEU A 102 -29.27 -15.51 38.06
N ASP A 103 -30.47 -15.17 37.58
CA ASP A 103 -30.72 -14.85 36.17
C ASP A 103 -29.85 -13.66 35.72
N ASN A 104 -29.78 -12.60 36.53
CA ASN A 104 -28.89 -11.46 36.26
C ASN A 104 -27.41 -11.88 36.24
N SER A 105 -26.96 -12.72 37.16
CA SER A 105 -25.57 -13.21 37.19
C SER A 105 -25.21 -13.94 35.89
N THR A 106 -26.08 -14.84 35.43
CA THR A 106 -25.84 -15.56 34.16
C THR A 106 -25.84 -14.62 32.94
N SER A 107 -26.65 -13.55 32.99
CA SER A 107 -26.65 -12.51 31.96
C SER A 107 -25.32 -11.74 31.94
N TRP A 108 -24.80 -11.35 33.11
CA TRP A 108 -23.49 -10.71 33.22
C TRP A 108 -22.35 -11.60 32.70
N ASP A 109 -22.35 -12.89 33.02
CA ASP A 109 -21.34 -13.83 32.51
C ASP A 109 -21.34 -13.90 30.98
N ALA A 110 -22.53 -13.91 30.36
CA ALA A 110 -22.67 -13.89 28.92
C ALA A 110 -22.18 -12.56 28.31
N LEU A 111 -22.42 -11.43 28.96
CA LEU A 111 -21.93 -10.12 28.52
C LEU A 111 -20.40 -10.03 28.62
N TYR A 112 -19.79 -10.50 29.71
CA TYR A 112 -18.34 -10.51 29.87
C TYR A 112 -17.65 -11.37 28.80
N LYS A 113 -18.20 -12.55 28.48
CA LYS A 113 -17.67 -13.38 27.39
C LYS A 113 -17.73 -12.68 26.02
N LYS A 114 -18.81 -11.94 25.75
CA LYS A 114 -18.93 -11.16 24.52
C LYS A 114 -17.93 -10.00 24.49
N LEU A 115 -17.73 -9.33 25.63
CA LEU A 115 -16.75 -8.26 25.75
C LEU A 115 -15.32 -8.78 25.50
N GLU A 116 -14.93 -9.87 26.16
CA GLU A 116 -13.60 -10.48 25.97
C GLU A 116 -13.39 -10.93 24.52
N ALA A 117 -14.41 -11.50 23.87
CA ALA A 117 -14.34 -11.86 22.46
C ALA A 117 -14.20 -10.63 21.54
N ALA A 118 -14.91 -9.54 21.84
CA ALA A 118 -14.80 -8.29 21.10
C ALA A 118 -13.42 -7.64 21.26
N GLU A 119 -12.86 -7.63 22.47
CA GLU A 119 -11.51 -7.13 22.75
C GLU A 119 -10.44 -7.94 21.99
N LYS A 120 -10.54 -9.28 22.00
CA LYS A 120 -9.65 -10.14 21.20
C LYS A 120 -9.75 -9.84 19.71
N ARG A 121 -10.97 -9.62 19.20
CA ARG A 121 -11.17 -9.28 17.78
C ARG A 121 -10.58 -7.91 17.43
N ILE A 122 -10.69 -6.92 18.32
CA ILE A 122 -10.09 -5.60 18.14
C ILE A 122 -8.56 -5.71 18.12
N ALA A 123 -7.96 -6.50 19.01
CA ALA A 123 -6.52 -6.74 19.02
C ALA A 123 -6.06 -7.37 17.69
N GLU A 124 -6.73 -8.42 17.23
CA GLU A 124 -6.41 -9.08 15.95
C GLU A 124 -6.53 -8.12 14.75
N LEU A 125 -7.59 -7.32 14.69
CA LEU A 125 -7.77 -6.31 13.64
C LEU A 125 -6.70 -5.22 13.69
N THR A 126 -6.23 -4.87 14.89
CA THR A 126 -5.15 -3.89 15.07
C THR A 126 -3.83 -4.43 14.56
N ASP A 127 -3.51 -5.69 14.85
CA ASP A 127 -2.32 -6.36 14.32
C ASP A 127 -2.36 -6.49 12.80
N GLN A 128 -3.50 -6.91 12.24
CA GLN A 128 -3.70 -6.95 10.78
C GLN A 128 -3.53 -5.57 10.17
N LYS A 129 -4.10 -4.51 10.79
CA LYS A 129 -3.93 -3.15 10.29
C LYS A 129 -2.45 -2.73 10.27
N ALA A 130 -1.68 -3.09 11.30
CA ALA A 130 -0.25 -2.79 11.34
C ALA A 130 0.50 -3.44 10.18
N THR A 131 0.22 -4.72 9.86
CA THR A 131 0.86 -5.40 8.74
C THR A 131 0.49 -4.78 7.38
N TRP A 132 -0.77 -4.39 7.20
CA TRP A 132 -1.23 -3.68 6.00
C TRP A 132 -0.55 -2.33 5.82
N VAL A 133 -0.37 -1.56 6.91
CA VAL A 133 0.33 -0.27 6.88
C VAL A 133 1.78 -0.47 6.44
N THR A 134 2.51 -1.40 7.06
CA THR A 134 3.90 -1.70 6.68
C THR A 134 4.01 -2.14 5.21
N TRP A 135 3.07 -2.98 4.75
CA TRP A 135 3.04 -3.40 3.34
C TRP A 135 2.81 -2.21 2.40
N ALA A 136 1.89 -1.32 2.74
CA ALA A 136 1.59 -0.13 1.94
C ALA A 136 2.78 0.84 1.89
N GLU A 137 3.48 1.06 3.01
CA GLU A 137 4.68 1.88 3.06
C GLU A 137 5.80 1.30 2.17
N ASN A 138 6.04 -0.01 2.26
CA ASN A 138 7.02 -0.68 1.40
C ASN A 138 6.67 -0.58 -0.09
N ALA A 139 5.38 -0.79 -0.43
CA ALA A 139 4.91 -0.67 -1.81
C ALA A 139 5.04 0.77 -2.33
N SER A 140 4.73 1.77 -1.50
CA SER A 140 4.92 3.18 -1.84
C SER A 140 6.40 3.48 -2.12
N GLY A 141 7.30 3.03 -1.25
CA GLY A 141 8.74 3.20 -1.44
C GLY A 141 9.26 2.55 -2.74
N MET A 142 8.75 1.37 -3.10
CA MET A 142 9.08 0.73 -4.37
C MET A 142 8.59 1.55 -5.58
N VAL A 143 7.39 2.09 -5.51
CA VAL A 143 6.85 2.95 -6.59
C VAL A 143 7.70 4.21 -6.77
N ASP A 144 8.12 4.84 -5.68
CA ASP A 144 8.97 6.04 -5.75
C ASP A 144 10.36 5.74 -6.33
N MET A 145 10.96 4.59 -5.97
CA MET A 145 12.19 4.11 -6.60
C MET A 145 12.03 3.87 -8.11
N LEU A 146 10.93 3.25 -8.52
CA LEU A 146 10.66 3.01 -9.95
C LEU A 146 10.44 4.31 -10.71
N ARG A 147 9.77 5.30 -10.10
CA ARG A 147 9.59 6.64 -10.69
C ARG A 147 10.92 7.33 -10.92
N LEU A 148 11.85 7.27 -9.96
CA LEU A 148 13.21 7.80 -10.14
C LEU A 148 13.93 7.11 -11.31
N ARG A 149 13.82 5.78 -11.40
CA ARG A 149 14.44 5.04 -12.50
C ARG A 149 13.86 5.40 -13.87
N ILE A 150 12.55 5.62 -13.96
CA ILE A 150 11.90 6.08 -15.19
C ILE A 150 12.44 7.46 -15.58
N ALA A 151 12.52 8.41 -14.64
CA ALA A 151 13.05 9.74 -14.91
C ALA A 151 14.53 9.72 -15.37
N GLU A 152 15.36 8.85 -14.79
CA GLU A 152 16.73 8.62 -15.25
C GLU A 152 16.77 8.11 -16.70
N LEU A 153 15.92 7.14 -17.03
CA LEU A 153 15.85 6.57 -18.38
C LEU A 153 15.38 7.62 -19.38
N GLU A 154 14.32 8.38 -19.06
CA GLU A 154 13.81 9.48 -19.90
C GLU A 154 14.90 10.52 -20.17
N HIS A 155 15.71 10.85 -19.15
CA HIS A 155 16.85 11.76 -19.32
C HIS A 155 17.91 11.18 -20.25
N SER A 156 18.29 9.90 -20.05
CA SER A 156 19.27 9.22 -20.90
C SER A 156 18.82 9.08 -22.34
N GLU A 157 17.52 8.83 -22.57
CA GLU A 157 16.94 8.75 -23.92
C GLU A 157 16.99 10.10 -24.62
N THR A 158 16.63 11.17 -23.90
CA THR A 158 16.75 12.54 -24.41
C THR A 158 18.19 12.87 -24.79
N GLN A 159 19.16 12.44 -23.97
CA GLN A 159 20.57 12.61 -24.27
C GLN A 159 20.98 11.86 -25.55
N LEU A 160 20.60 10.59 -25.69
CA LEU A 160 20.91 9.79 -26.88
C LEU A 160 20.30 10.36 -28.16
N ILE A 161 19.10 10.93 -28.10
CA ILE A 161 18.48 11.64 -29.23
C ILE A 161 19.34 12.85 -29.61
N ASN A 162 19.73 13.68 -28.64
CA ASN A 162 20.58 14.85 -28.92
C ASN A 162 21.95 14.46 -29.50
N GLU A 163 22.57 13.39 -28.97
CA GLU A 163 23.84 12.87 -29.47
C GLU A 163 23.69 12.33 -30.90
N ARG A 164 22.63 11.57 -31.17
CA ARG A 164 22.30 11.08 -32.52
C ARG A 164 22.09 12.23 -33.49
N ASP A 165 21.27 13.21 -33.14
CA ASP A 165 20.95 14.35 -34.01
C ASP A 165 22.22 15.18 -34.30
N SER A 166 23.11 15.32 -33.31
CA SER A 166 24.41 15.97 -33.48
C SER A 166 25.33 15.17 -34.43
N ALA A 167 25.38 13.84 -34.29
CA ALA A 167 26.16 12.97 -35.16
C ALA A 167 25.61 12.97 -36.60
N GLU A 168 24.29 12.93 -36.77
CA GLU A 168 23.63 13.04 -38.08
C GLU A 168 23.96 14.39 -38.74
N SER A 169 23.88 15.49 -37.99
CA SER A 169 24.27 16.81 -38.51
C SER A 169 25.73 16.85 -38.96
N ALA A 170 26.65 16.32 -38.14
CA ALA A 170 28.07 16.28 -38.48
C ALA A 170 28.35 15.44 -39.74
N LEU A 171 27.67 14.29 -39.88
CA LEU A 171 27.80 13.44 -41.05
C LEU A 171 27.18 14.07 -42.30
N ASN A 172 26.02 14.72 -42.18
CA ASN A 172 25.40 15.48 -43.27
C ASN A 172 26.35 16.57 -43.79
N ASP A 173 26.99 17.32 -42.90
CA ASP A 173 27.94 18.36 -43.25
C ASP A 173 29.18 17.78 -43.95
N ALA A 174 29.72 16.67 -43.44
CA ALA A 174 30.86 15.98 -44.05
C ALA A 174 30.51 15.44 -45.44
N TYR A 175 29.36 14.76 -45.58
CA TYR A 175 28.88 14.25 -46.85
C TYR A 175 28.66 15.38 -47.86
N LYS A 176 28.04 16.48 -47.44
CA LYS A 176 27.83 17.66 -48.30
C LYS A 176 29.15 18.31 -48.73
N ALA A 177 30.16 18.34 -47.86
CA ALA A 177 31.46 18.89 -48.19
C ALA A 177 32.18 18.08 -49.29
N VAL A 178 32.01 16.76 -49.30
CA VAL A 178 32.65 15.86 -50.27
C VAL A 178 31.79 15.70 -51.54
N MET A 179 30.50 15.45 -51.39
CA MET A 179 29.61 15.11 -52.50
C MET A 179 28.95 16.35 -53.13
N GLY A 180 29.01 17.52 -52.48
CA GLY A 180 28.41 18.78 -52.93
C GLY A 180 26.92 18.94 -52.61
N GLN A 181 26.27 17.89 -52.12
CA GLN A 181 24.86 17.88 -51.73
C GLN A 181 24.66 17.11 -50.42
N ALA A 182 23.61 17.41 -49.67
CA ALA A 182 23.27 16.65 -48.47
C ALA A 182 22.79 15.24 -48.84
N PRO A 183 23.03 14.23 -48.00
CA PRO A 183 22.53 12.88 -48.26
C PRO A 183 21.00 12.83 -48.08
N GLU A 184 20.36 11.94 -48.83
CA GLU A 184 18.92 11.66 -48.68
C GLU A 184 18.73 10.37 -47.87
N TRP A 185 18.51 10.51 -46.57
CA TRP A 185 18.29 9.37 -45.69
C TRP A 185 17.03 8.58 -46.09
N SER A 186 17.17 7.26 -46.16
CA SER A 186 16.04 6.37 -46.46
C SER A 186 16.27 4.99 -45.83
N ASN A 187 15.24 4.13 -45.83
CA ASN A 187 15.40 2.74 -45.38
C ASN A 187 16.43 1.94 -46.18
N TRP A 188 16.82 2.41 -47.38
CA TRP A 188 17.83 1.78 -48.24
C TRP A 188 19.17 2.52 -48.23
N PHE A 189 19.28 3.65 -47.54
CA PHE A 189 20.48 4.48 -47.48
C PHE A 189 20.75 4.90 -46.05
N SER A 190 21.72 4.24 -45.42
CA SER A 190 22.10 4.40 -44.02
C SER A 190 23.41 5.16 -43.85
N PHE A 191 23.79 5.44 -42.59
CA PHE A 191 25.06 6.12 -42.27
C PHE A 191 26.28 5.40 -42.85
N GLU A 192 26.29 4.06 -42.87
CA GLU A 192 27.36 3.27 -43.46
C GLU A 192 27.50 3.55 -44.96
N ASN A 193 26.37 3.57 -45.69
CA ASN A 193 26.36 3.86 -47.13
C ASN A 193 26.89 5.27 -47.43
N ALA A 194 26.53 6.26 -46.61
CA ALA A 194 27.02 7.63 -46.77
C ALA A 194 28.54 7.72 -46.57
N ILE A 195 29.09 6.97 -45.59
CA ILE A 195 30.53 6.90 -45.34
C ILE A 195 31.25 6.21 -46.50
N ASP A 196 30.73 5.08 -46.98
CA ASP A 196 31.29 4.33 -48.11
C ASP A 196 31.36 5.20 -49.38
N GLU A 197 30.32 5.99 -49.65
CA GLU A 197 30.31 6.91 -50.80
C GLU A 197 31.33 8.05 -50.65
N ILE A 198 31.47 8.62 -49.45
CA ILE A 198 32.50 9.62 -49.15
C ILE A 198 33.89 9.04 -49.38
N GLU A 199 34.13 7.83 -48.88
CA GLU A 199 35.41 7.13 -49.03
C GLU A 199 35.74 6.92 -50.50
N LEU A 200 34.79 6.36 -51.26
CA LEU A 200 34.94 6.14 -52.70
C LEU A 200 35.24 7.44 -53.46
N ALA A 201 34.52 8.52 -53.16
CA ALA A 201 34.76 9.83 -53.79
C ALA A 201 36.17 10.36 -53.48
N CYS A 202 36.61 10.24 -52.24
CA CYS A 202 37.95 10.66 -51.83
C CYS A 202 39.06 9.83 -52.49
N GLU A 203 38.86 8.52 -52.64
CA GLU A 203 39.80 7.66 -53.37
C GLU A 203 39.91 8.03 -54.84
N LEU A 204 38.77 8.26 -55.50
CA LEU A 204 38.73 8.68 -56.90
C LEU A 204 39.48 9.99 -57.13
N TRP A 205 39.26 10.99 -56.27
CA TRP A 205 39.98 12.27 -56.36
C TRP A 205 41.48 12.13 -56.08
N ARG A 206 41.87 11.27 -55.14
CA ARG A 206 43.27 10.99 -54.86
C ARG A 206 43.96 10.38 -56.08
N ASN A 207 43.35 9.38 -56.69
CA ASN A 207 43.86 8.74 -57.90
C ASN A 207 43.97 9.72 -59.06
N GLN A 208 42.95 10.56 -59.29
CA GLN A 208 43.02 11.61 -60.32
C GLN A 208 44.16 12.62 -60.05
N THR A 209 44.39 12.97 -58.79
CA THR A 209 45.48 13.86 -58.41
C THR A 209 46.84 13.21 -58.69
N ASP A 210 47.00 11.93 -58.37
CA ASP A 210 48.20 11.16 -58.66
C ASP A 210 48.46 11.06 -60.17
N ASP A 211 47.43 10.81 -60.98
CA ASP A 211 47.52 10.82 -62.44
C ASP A 211 48.01 12.17 -62.96
N VAL A 212 47.46 13.28 -62.46
CA VAL A 212 47.91 14.63 -62.83
C VAL A 212 49.37 14.86 -62.46
N ILE A 213 49.81 14.39 -61.29
CA ILE A 213 51.21 14.47 -60.87
C ILE A 213 52.10 13.67 -61.83
N GLN A 214 51.72 12.44 -62.16
CA GLN A 214 52.46 11.60 -63.09
C GLN A 214 52.53 12.21 -64.49
N PHE A 215 51.43 12.77 -64.99
CA PHE A 215 51.41 13.47 -66.28
C PHE A 215 52.31 14.69 -66.28
N ARG A 216 52.31 15.50 -65.22
CA ARG A 216 53.22 16.64 -65.08
C ARG A 216 54.69 16.21 -65.08
N GLN A 217 55.02 15.12 -64.38
CA GLN A 217 56.37 14.55 -64.40
C GLN A 217 56.77 14.07 -65.79
N ARG A 218 55.87 13.39 -66.51
CA ARG A 218 56.14 12.92 -67.87
C ARG A 218 56.29 14.05 -68.86
N ILE A 219 55.48 15.10 -68.78
CA ILE A 219 55.62 16.31 -69.58
C ILE A 219 57.00 16.93 -69.33
N ALA A 220 57.39 17.12 -68.07
CA ALA A 220 58.72 17.65 -67.73
C ALA A 220 59.87 16.77 -68.24
N GLU A 221 59.74 15.44 -68.18
CA GLU A 221 60.72 14.51 -68.77
C GLU A 221 60.83 14.70 -70.29
N LEU A 222 59.69 14.79 -70.99
CA LEU A 222 59.64 14.97 -72.43
C LEU A 222 60.21 16.34 -72.86
N GLU A 223 59.89 17.40 -72.12
CA GLU A 223 60.44 18.76 -72.33
C GLU A 223 61.94 18.86 -72.02
N ALA A 224 62.48 17.95 -71.21
CA ALA A 224 63.91 17.83 -70.95
C ALA A 224 64.65 17.02 -72.03
N ARG A 225 63.95 16.25 -72.87
CA ARG A 225 64.59 15.48 -73.95
C ARG A 225 65.15 16.41 -75.00
N VAL A 226 66.34 16.04 -75.48
CA VAL A 226 67.08 16.79 -76.49
C VAL A 226 67.28 15.89 -77.70
N VAL A 227 66.84 16.35 -78.87
CA VAL A 227 67.00 15.63 -80.14
C VAL A 227 68.46 15.70 -80.57
N ASN A 228 69.07 14.55 -80.86
CA ASN A 228 70.45 14.51 -81.36
C ASN A 228 70.46 14.49 -82.90
N LEU A 229 70.73 15.62 -83.52
CA LEU A 229 70.98 15.75 -84.95
C LEU A 229 72.45 16.13 -85.16
N PRO A 230 73.30 15.19 -85.60
CA PRO A 230 74.73 15.46 -85.76
C PRO A 230 74.94 16.53 -86.84
N LYS A 231 75.66 17.60 -86.48
CA LYS A 231 76.08 18.63 -87.42
C LYS A 231 77.44 18.25 -88.01
N LEU A 232 77.43 17.81 -89.26
CA LEU A 232 78.63 17.49 -90.01
C LEU A 232 78.94 18.61 -90.99
N SER A 233 80.22 18.88 -91.19
CA SER A 233 80.71 19.78 -92.23
C SER A 233 80.53 19.17 -93.62
N VAL A 234 80.45 20.04 -94.64
CA VAL A 234 80.36 19.62 -96.05
C VAL A 234 81.48 18.64 -96.41
N GLY A 235 82.70 18.86 -95.89
CA GLY A 235 83.84 17.96 -96.12
C GLY A 235 83.64 16.56 -95.54
N GLU A 236 83.10 16.45 -94.32
CA GLU A 236 82.80 15.16 -93.69
C GLU A 236 81.70 14.39 -94.44
N VAL A 237 80.69 15.09 -94.94
CA VAL A 237 79.61 14.47 -95.73
C VAL A 237 80.11 14.00 -97.10
N MET A 238 80.97 14.79 -97.76
CA MET A 238 81.60 14.40 -99.03
C MET A 238 82.41 13.10 -98.90
N HIS A 239 83.11 12.91 -97.77
CA HIS A 239 83.85 11.68 -97.51
C HIS A 239 82.95 10.44 -97.38
N MET A 240 81.71 10.61 -96.90
CA MET A 240 80.75 9.50 -96.73
C MET A 240 79.90 9.25 -97.99
N SER A 241 79.70 10.25 -98.84
CA SER A 241 78.78 10.20 -100.00
C SER A 241 79.46 9.91 -101.35
N GLY A 242 80.77 9.64 -101.37
CA GLY A 242 81.52 9.43 -102.62
C GLY A 242 81.94 10.72 -103.32
N PHE A 243 82.26 11.77 -102.56
CA PHE A 243 82.82 13.07 -102.98
C PHE A 243 81.93 13.95 -103.88
N SER A 244 80.62 13.71 -103.90
CA SER A 244 79.67 14.64 -104.54
C SER A 244 79.47 15.89 -103.68
N ARG A 245 79.92 17.05 -104.19
CA ARG A 245 79.80 18.33 -103.51
C ARG A 245 78.35 18.82 -103.44
N ASP A 246 77.63 18.76 -104.55
CA ASP A 246 76.21 19.19 -104.63
C ASP A 246 75.34 18.37 -103.68
N TYR A 247 75.62 17.07 -103.54
CA TYR A 247 74.96 16.22 -102.56
C TYR A 247 75.29 16.63 -101.12
N ALA A 248 76.56 16.89 -100.81
CA ALA A 248 76.99 17.24 -99.46
C ALA A 248 76.46 18.60 -99.00
N GLU A 249 76.45 19.61 -99.87
CA GLU A 249 75.85 20.92 -99.60
C GLU A 249 74.33 20.81 -99.42
N GLY A 250 73.65 20.01 -100.27
CA GLY A 250 72.22 19.74 -100.12
C GLY A 250 71.87 19.01 -98.83
N TRP A 251 72.69 18.05 -98.39
CA TRP A 251 72.53 17.35 -97.11
C TRP A 251 72.70 18.30 -95.93
N CYS A 252 73.75 19.13 -95.91
CA CYS A 252 73.99 20.11 -94.85
C CYS A 252 72.86 21.15 -94.77
N ALA A 253 72.39 21.67 -95.91
CA ALA A 253 71.27 22.61 -95.96
C ALA A 253 69.96 21.97 -95.50
N GLY A 254 69.70 20.72 -95.89
CA GLY A 254 68.55 19.95 -95.40
C GLY A 254 68.61 19.69 -93.89
N ASN A 255 69.80 19.40 -93.36
CA ASN A 255 70.03 19.18 -91.93
C ASN A 255 69.85 20.47 -91.11
N ASP A 256 70.36 21.61 -91.58
CA ASP A 256 70.16 22.91 -90.94
C ASP A 256 68.68 23.35 -90.97
N ASN A 257 67.97 23.09 -92.07
CA ASN A 257 66.52 23.30 -92.15
C ASN A 257 65.76 22.39 -91.16
N ALA A 258 66.11 21.12 -91.05
CA ALA A 258 65.50 20.21 -90.10
C ALA A 258 65.71 20.68 -88.64
N ILE A 259 66.93 21.14 -88.31
CA ILE A 259 67.23 21.73 -86.99
C ILE A 259 66.40 23.00 -86.74
N HIS A 260 66.25 23.87 -87.75
CA HIS A 260 65.42 25.08 -87.66
C HIS A 260 63.95 24.77 -87.38
N GLU A 261 63.35 23.82 -88.11
CA GLU A 261 61.96 23.43 -87.93
C GLU A 261 61.72 22.77 -86.57
N ILE A 262 62.65 21.93 -86.10
CA ILE A 262 62.58 21.29 -84.77
C ILE A 262 62.62 22.33 -83.65
N ARG A 263 63.47 23.35 -83.78
CA ARG A 263 63.54 24.47 -82.83
C ARG A 263 62.29 25.35 -82.88
N THR A 264 61.76 25.60 -84.07
CA THR A 264 60.52 26.37 -84.25
C THR A 264 59.33 25.67 -83.58
N ALA A 265 59.34 24.33 -83.55
CA ALA A 265 58.37 23.52 -82.81
C ALA A 265 58.62 23.47 -81.28
N GLY A 266 59.63 24.17 -80.76
CA GLY A 266 59.93 24.26 -79.33
C GLY A 266 60.71 23.07 -78.75
N ILE A 267 61.34 22.24 -79.59
CA ILE A 267 62.07 21.04 -79.17
C ILE A 267 63.58 21.34 -79.12
N LYS A 268 64.24 20.97 -78.03
CA LYS A 268 65.68 21.17 -77.84
C LYS A 268 66.51 20.26 -78.75
N VAL A 269 67.59 20.78 -79.34
CA VAL A 269 68.54 20.01 -80.17
C VAL A 269 69.93 19.98 -79.54
N LYS A 270 70.60 18.82 -79.56
CA LYS A 270 71.87 18.57 -78.86
C LYS A 270 72.98 19.42 -79.50
N GLY A 271 73.68 20.20 -78.68
CA GLY A 271 74.67 21.18 -79.14
C GLY A 271 74.16 22.62 -79.12
N GLU A 272 72.96 22.86 -78.57
CA GLU A 272 72.65 24.09 -77.83
C GLU A 272 73.53 24.24 -76.57
#